data_AF-A0A955U1R0-F1
#
_entry.id   AF-A0A955U1R0-F1
#
_cell.length_a   1.000
_cell.length_b   1.000
_cell.length_c   1.000
_cell.angle_alpha   90.00
_cell.angle_beta   90.00
_cell.angle_gamma   90.00
#
_symmetry.space_group_name_H-M   'P 1'
#
loop_
_entity.id
_entity.type
_entity.pdbx_description
1 polymer ?
#
loop_
_entity_poly.entity_id
_entity_poly.type
_entity_poly.pdbx_seq_one_letter_code
_entity_poly.pdbx_strand_id
1 'polypeptide(L)'
;MNVHEYQAKELFARYGVAVLSSKMATTPDEAERAAQDLGGEVLVVKAQVHAGGRGKGGGVKLAKGGPSEVKRLAEEIIGMQLVTPQTGAEGKLVRKVLIEEGCAIARELYLGIVIDRTLRCPVVMASTEGGVEIEEVAAEHPEKILKEAIDPAVGLQGFQARKLA
;
A
#
# COMPACT_ATOMS: atom_id res chain seq x y z
N MET A 1 14.14 10.16 -0.19
CA MET A 1 12.86 10.86 0.06
C MET A 1 11.77 9.83 -0.11
N ASN A 2 10.84 9.73 0.85
CA ASN A 2 9.71 8.80 0.78
C ASN A 2 8.43 9.58 0.52
N VAL A 3 7.43 8.92 -0.08
CA VAL A 3 6.08 9.46 -0.27
C VAL A 3 5.07 8.64 0.51
N HIS A 4 3.95 9.25 0.87
CA HIS A 4 2.83 8.55 1.48
C HIS A 4 2.05 7.73 0.44
N GLU A 5 1.28 6.75 0.90
CA GLU A 5 0.44 5.88 0.05
C GLU A 5 -0.51 6.71 -0.82
N TYR A 6 -1.18 7.73 -0.26
CA TYR A 6 -2.09 8.56 -1.05
C TYR A 6 -1.40 9.28 -2.23
N GLN A 7 -0.16 9.74 -2.02
CA GLN A 7 0.63 10.42 -3.07
C GLN A 7 1.07 9.44 -4.15
N ALA A 8 1.46 8.22 -3.75
CA ALA A 8 1.79 7.16 -4.69
C ALA A 8 0.56 6.77 -5.54
N LYS A 9 -0.62 6.64 -4.91
CA LYS A 9 -1.88 6.34 -5.61
C LYS A 9 -2.30 7.44 -6.58
N GLU A 10 -2.19 8.71 -6.20
CA GLU A 10 -2.43 9.85 -7.09
C GLU A 10 -1.47 9.84 -8.30
N LEU A 11 -0.21 9.47 -8.08
CA LEU A 11 0.74 9.30 -9.17
C LEU A 11 0.35 8.12 -10.08
N PHE A 12 0.02 6.97 -9.51
CA PHE A 12 -0.44 5.79 -10.26
C PHE A 12 -1.67 6.09 -11.11
N ALA A 13 -2.69 6.74 -10.54
CA ALA A 13 -3.89 7.13 -11.28
C ALA A 13 -3.57 8.06 -12.46
N ARG A 14 -2.67 9.03 -12.29
CA ARG A 14 -2.24 9.93 -13.38
C ARG A 14 -1.56 9.21 -14.54
N TYR A 15 -0.96 8.04 -14.29
CA TYR A 15 -0.32 7.20 -15.30
C TYR A 15 -1.19 6.00 -15.74
N GLY A 16 -2.46 5.98 -15.36
CA GLY A 16 -3.42 4.94 -15.78
C GLY A 16 -3.27 3.60 -15.05
N VAL A 17 -2.51 3.54 -13.96
CA VAL A 17 -2.48 2.36 -13.09
C VAL A 17 -3.74 2.34 -12.24
N ALA A 18 -4.48 1.23 -12.31
CA ALA A 18 -5.72 1.06 -11.55
C ALA A 18 -5.45 1.14 -10.04
N VAL A 19 -6.20 2.01 -9.37
CA VAL A 19 -6.18 2.18 -7.92
C VAL A 19 -7.61 2.35 -7.42
N LEU A 20 -7.87 1.90 -6.20
CA LEU A 20 -9.18 2.07 -5.55
C LEU A 20 -9.44 3.55 -5.27
N SER A 21 -10.72 3.97 -5.29
CA SER A 21 -11.06 5.34 -4.89
C SER A 21 -10.73 5.53 -3.43
N SER A 22 -10.15 6.68 -3.11
CA SER A 22 -9.79 7.00 -1.73
C SER A 22 -9.78 8.48 -1.47
N LYS A 23 -10.04 8.87 -0.23
CA LYS A 23 -10.05 10.25 0.24
C LYS A 23 -9.21 10.39 1.51
N MET A 24 -8.45 11.48 1.58
CA MET A 24 -7.65 11.82 2.75
C MET A 24 -8.50 12.49 3.82
N ALA A 25 -8.21 12.19 5.08
CA ALA A 25 -8.81 12.84 6.24
C ALA A 25 -7.75 13.11 7.32
N THR A 26 -7.86 14.27 7.96
CA THR A 26 -7.01 14.70 9.08
C THR A 26 -7.77 14.75 10.41
N THR A 27 -9.09 14.67 10.36
CA THR A 27 -9.97 14.57 11.53
C THR A 27 -10.97 13.42 11.36
N PRO A 28 -11.55 12.91 12.46
CA PRO A 28 -12.62 11.92 12.38
C PRO A 28 -13.84 12.37 11.59
N ASP A 29 -14.24 13.64 11.70
CA ASP A 29 -15.35 14.20 10.94
C ASP A 29 -15.05 14.31 9.43
N GLU A 30 -13.79 14.56 9.06
CA GLU A 30 -13.35 14.43 7.66
C GLU A 30 -13.40 12.98 7.18
N ALA A 31 -13.04 12.01 8.04
CA ALA A 31 -13.09 10.60 7.69
C ALA A 31 -14.53 10.11 7.47
N GLU A 32 -15.47 10.55 8.31
CA GLU A 32 -16.91 10.26 8.15
C GLU A 32 -17.46 10.80 6.82
N ARG A 33 -17.15 12.07 6.50
CA ARG A 33 -17.57 12.68 5.22
C ARG A 33 -16.92 12.00 4.02
N ALA A 34 -15.64 11.65 4.12
CA ALA A 34 -14.94 10.88 3.10
C ALA A 34 -15.61 9.53 2.85
N ALA A 35 -16.07 8.85 3.90
CA ALA A 35 -16.81 7.59 3.80
C ALA A 35 -18.18 7.78 3.14
N GLN A 36 -18.92 8.85 3.47
CA GLN A 36 -20.20 9.18 2.83
C GLN A 36 -20.03 9.42 1.33
N ASP A 37 -18.98 10.15 0.94
CA ASP A 37 -18.69 10.47 -0.45
C ASP A 37 -18.27 9.24 -1.27
N LEU A 38 -17.49 8.34 -0.68
CA LEU A 38 -17.05 7.10 -1.34
C LEU A 38 -18.21 6.10 -1.46
N GLY A 39 -19.06 6.03 -0.43
CA GLY A 39 -20.11 5.03 -0.34
C GLY A 39 -19.54 3.60 -0.21
N GLY A 40 -20.37 2.61 -0.54
CA GLY A 40 -20.00 1.19 -0.46
C GLY A 40 -20.24 0.55 0.90
N GLU A 41 -20.30 -0.79 0.91
CA GLU A 41 -20.57 -1.59 2.11
C GLU A 41 -19.33 -1.79 2.98
N VAL A 42 -18.14 -1.78 2.36
CA VAL A 42 -16.87 -2.02 3.02
C VAL A 42 -15.92 -0.89 2.69
N LEU A 43 -15.34 -0.29 3.74
CA LEU A 43 -14.34 0.76 3.67
C LEU A 43 -13.11 0.37 4.49
N VAL A 44 -11.97 0.99 4.20
CA VAL A 44 -10.72 0.76 4.94
C VAL A 44 -10.17 2.10 5.43
N VAL A 45 -9.84 2.17 6.72
CA VAL A 45 -9.15 3.30 7.36
C VAL A 45 -7.67 2.98 7.49
N LYS A 46 -6.82 3.72 6.79
CA LYS A 46 -5.37 3.46 6.69
C LYS A 46 -4.53 4.64 7.20
N ALA A 47 -3.79 4.43 8.28
CA ALA A 47 -2.80 5.36 8.79
C ALA A 47 -1.76 5.71 7.72
N GLN A 48 -1.49 7.01 7.56
CA GLN A 48 -0.50 7.51 6.61
C GLN A 48 0.79 7.88 7.33
N VAL A 49 1.73 6.94 7.36
CA VAL A 49 3.09 7.13 7.89
C VAL A 49 4.11 6.55 6.91
N HIS A 50 5.36 7.02 6.98
CA HIS A 50 6.47 6.45 6.20
C HIS A 50 7.05 5.22 6.89
N ALA A 51 6.25 4.16 6.96
CA ALA A 51 6.64 2.84 7.46
C ALA A 51 5.70 1.76 6.91
N GLY A 52 6.24 0.57 6.65
CA GLY A 52 5.51 -0.67 6.37
C GLY A 52 4.95 -1.33 7.63
N GLY A 53 4.34 -2.51 7.50
CA GLY A 53 3.80 -3.25 8.64
C GLY A 53 2.63 -2.60 9.39
N ARG A 54 1.99 -1.59 8.80
CA ARG A 54 0.91 -0.79 9.43
C ARG A 54 -0.29 -1.63 9.88
N GLY A 55 -0.63 -2.68 9.14
CA GLY A 55 -1.70 -3.61 9.52
C GLY A 55 -1.41 -4.33 10.84
N LYS A 56 -0.17 -4.85 11.00
CA LYS A 56 0.29 -5.50 12.23
C LYS A 56 0.30 -4.53 13.42
N GLY A 57 0.52 -3.22 13.17
CA GLY A 57 0.48 -2.16 14.18
C GLY A 57 -0.91 -1.60 14.48
N GLY A 58 -1.98 -2.12 13.88
CA GLY A 58 -3.36 -1.60 14.07
C GLY A 58 -3.66 -0.30 13.32
N GLY A 59 -2.76 0.14 12.43
CA GLY A 59 -2.92 1.32 11.58
C GLY A 59 -3.72 1.07 10.30
N VAL A 60 -4.27 -0.14 10.09
CA VAL A 60 -5.17 -0.45 8.98
C VAL A 60 -6.38 -1.19 9.55
N LYS A 61 -7.57 -0.62 9.40
CA LYS A 61 -8.82 -1.19 9.94
C LYS A 61 -9.92 -1.21 8.90
N LEU A 62 -10.66 -2.32 8.83
CA LEU A 62 -11.85 -2.49 7.98
C LEU A 62 -13.08 -1.95 8.71
N ALA A 63 -13.93 -1.23 7.97
CA ALA A 63 -15.24 -0.76 8.40
C ALA A 63 -16.33 -1.43 7.53
N LYS A 64 -17.32 -2.04 8.15
CA LYS A 64 -18.49 -2.67 7.51
C LYS A 64 -19.82 -2.07 7.96
N GLY A 65 -19.80 -1.20 8.99
CA GLY A 65 -20.94 -0.50 9.56
C GLY A 65 -21.18 0.88 8.96
N GLY A 66 -20.58 1.20 7.81
CA GLY A 66 -20.75 2.48 7.12
C GLY A 66 -19.98 3.66 7.74
N PRO A 67 -20.35 4.92 7.42
CA PRO A 67 -19.57 6.11 7.76
C PRO A 67 -19.30 6.33 9.24
N SER A 68 -20.25 6.00 10.13
CA SER A 68 -20.09 6.19 11.56
C SER A 68 -19.06 5.22 12.16
N GLU A 69 -18.91 4.01 11.61
CA GLU A 69 -17.81 3.13 12.00
C GLU A 69 -16.46 3.68 11.53
N VAL A 70 -16.38 4.23 10.32
CA VAL A 70 -15.17 4.88 9.82
C VAL A 70 -14.72 6.01 10.74
N LYS A 71 -15.65 6.84 11.22
CA LYS A 71 -15.37 7.89 12.21
C LYS A 71 -14.70 7.34 13.47
N ARG A 72 -15.32 6.34 14.09
CA ARG A 72 -14.80 5.69 15.31
C ARG A 72 -13.40 5.12 15.09
N LEU A 73 -13.17 4.42 13.98
CA LEU A 73 -11.86 3.87 13.65
C LEU A 73 -10.82 4.98 13.41
N ALA A 74 -11.22 6.10 12.82
CA ALA A 74 -10.36 7.26 12.64
C ALA A 74 -10.02 7.95 13.97
N GLU A 75 -10.94 8.01 14.93
CA GLU A 75 -10.66 8.50 16.31
C GLU A 75 -9.61 7.65 17.01
N GLU A 76 -9.63 6.32 16.79
CA GLU A 76 -8.65 5.41 17.37
C GLU A 76 -7.25 5.53 16.71
N ILE A 77 -7.21 5.87 15.42
CA ILE A 77 -5.98 5.90 14.63
C ILE A 77 -5.32 7.28 14.64
N ILE A 78 -6.09 8.36 14.49
CA ILE A 78 -5.53 9.72 14.44
C ILE A 78 -5.04 10.09 15.84
N GLY A 79 -3.78 10.50 15.95
CA GLY A 79 -3.14 10.82 17.22
C GLY A 79 -2.44 9.63 17.90
N MET A 80 -2.62 8.40 17.40
CA MET A 80 -1.90 7.24 17.95
C MET A 80 -0.41 7.30 17.59
N GLN A 81 0.43 6.72 18.46
CA GLN A 81 1.82 6.41 18.14
C GLN A 81 1.88 5.02 17.50
N LEU A 82 1.96 4.95 16.17
CA LEU A 82 1.92 3.70 15.44
C LEU A 82 3.27 2.97 15.50
N VAL A 83 3.30 1.87 16.25
CA VAL A 83 4.45 0.96 16.33
C VAL A 83 4.27 -0.16 15.32
N THR A 84 5.29 -0.38 14.50
CA THR A 84 5.39 -1.43 13.49
C THR A 84 6.80 -2.03 13.55
N PRO A 85 7.06 -3.17 12.88
CA PRO A 85 8.42 -3.70 12.72
C PRO A 85 9.43 -2.68 12.16
N GLN A 86 8.97 -1.67 11.41
CA GLN A 86 9.81 -0.69 10.73
C GLN A 86 9.92 0.67 11.44
N THR A 87 9.18 0.92 12.52
CA THR A 87 9.22 2.22 13.24
C THR A 87 10.04 2.20 14.52
N GLY A 88 10.38 1.01 15.03
CA GLY A 88 10.95 0.85 16.38
C GLY A 88 9.94 1.16 17.49
N ALA A 89 10.41 1.09 18.74
CA ALA A 89 9.59 1.24 19.94
C ALA A 89 8.91 2.62 20.08
N GLU A 90 9.57 3.67 19.58
CA GLU A 90 9.04 5.04 19.59
C GLU A 90 7.84 5.22 18.66
N GLY A 91 7.64 4.34 17.66
CA GLY A 91 6.56 4.44 16.69
C GLY A 91 6.58 5.70 15.83
N LYS A 92 5.47 5.97 15.14
CA LYS A 92 5.24 7.21 14.39
C LYS A 92 3.87 7.79 14.71
N LEU A 93 3.81 9.07 15.09
CA LEU A 93 2.56 9.77 15.34
C LEU A 93 1.74 9.88 14.04
N VAL A 94 0.56 9.28 14.05
CA VAL A 94 -0.38 9.32 12.93
C VAL A 94 -1.15 10.64 12.96
N ARG A 95 -1.02 11.44 11.91
CA ARG A 95 -1.71 12.76 11.79
C ARG A 95 -2.87 12.76 10.81
N LYS A 96 -2.94 11.74 9.98
CA LYS A 96 -3.87 11.66 8.86
C LYS A 96 -4.09 10.21 8.46
N VAL A 97 -5.27 9.94 7.96
CA VAL A 97 -5.71 8.63 7.47
C VAL A 97 -6.17 8.75 6.03
N LEU A 98 -6.08 7.64 5.31
CA LEU A 98 -6.66 7.45 4.00
C LEU A 98 -7.88 6.55 4.17
N ILE A 99 -9.05 7.04 3.73
CA ILE A 99 -10.28 6.25 3.64
C ILE A 99 -10.36 5.72 2.22
N GLU A 100 -10.50 4.41 2.06
CA GLU A 100 -10.48 3.75 0.76
C GLU A 100 -11.64 2.75 0.65
N GLU A 101 -12.15 2.58 -0.56
CA GLU A 101 -13.07 1.50 -0.90
C GLU A 101 -12.50 0.13 -0.54
N GLY A 102 -13.33 -0.78 -0.01
CA GLY A 102 -12.98 -2.18 0.08
C GLY A 102 -12.99 -2.86 -1.30
N CYS A 103 -12.18 -3.90 -1.47
CA CYS A 103 -12.23 -4.74 -2.65
C CYS A 103 -12.25 -6.22 -2.26
N ALA A 104 -12.92 -7.04 -3.08
CA ALA A 104 -12.88 -8.49 -2.95
C ALA A 104 -11.55 -9.00 -3.52
N ILE A 105 -10.61 -9.31 -2.65
CA ILE A 105 -9.28 -9.77 -3.04
C ILE A 105 -9.34 -11.27 -3.33
N ALA A 106 -9.35 -11.64 -4.61
CA ALA A 106 -9.30 -13.04 -5.03
C ALA A 106 -7.88 -13.64 -4.91
N ARG A 107 -6.86 -12.82 -5.19
CA ARG A 107 -5.44 -13.19 -5.12
C ARG A 107 -4.62 -11.96 -4.74
N GLU A 108 -3.62 -12.16 -3.89
CA GLU A 108 -2.60 -11.16 -3.57
C GLU A 108 -1.30 -11.53 -4.29
N LEU A 109 -0.66 -10.55 -4.90
CA LEU A 109 0.61 -10.71 -5.62
C LEU A 109 1.59 -9.62 -5.15
N TYR A 110 2.88 -9.89 -5.28
CA TYR A 110 3.92 -8.90 -5.08
C TYR A 110 4.41 -8.39 -6.44
N LEU A 111 4.56 -7.07 -6.57
CA LEU A 111 5.24 -6.41 -7.70
C LEU A 111 6.08 -5.25 -7.19
N GLY A 112 7.35 -5.20 -7.58
CA GLY A 112 8.28 -4.13 -7.22
C GLY A 112 9.23 -3.79 -8.35
N ILE A 113 9.68 -2.53 -8.42
CA ILE A 113 10.71 -2.08 -9.34
C ILE A 113 11.80 -1.36 -8.54
N VAL A 114 13.04 -1.82 -8.66
CA VAL A 114 14.19 -1.25 -7.96
C VAL A 114 15.35 -1.05 -8.94
N ILE A 115 16.28 -0.15 -8.62
CA ILE A 115 17.54 -0.07 -9.35
C ILE A 115 18.49 -1.11 -8.76
N ASP A 116 18.81 -2.14 -9.55
CA ASP A 116 19.81 -3.12 -9.18
C ASP A 116 21.21 -2.52 -9.38
N ARG A 117 22.01 -2.47 -8.32
CA ARG A 117 23.33 -1.84 -8.35
C ARG A 117 24.36 -2.66 -9.10
N THR A 118 24.21 -3.98 -9.15
CA THR A 118 25.11 -4.89 -9.86
C THR A 118 24.87 -4.80 -11.35
N LEU A 119 23.60 -4.85 -11.76
CA LEU A 119 23.20 -4.73 -13.16
C LEU A 119 23.21 -3.29 -13.66
N ARG A 120 23.18 -2.32 -12.75
CA ARG A 120 23.13 -0.87 -13.01
C ARG A 120 21.92 -0.47 -13.86
N CYS A 121 20.81 -1.15 -13.68
CA CYS A 121 19.56 -0.90 -14.40
C CYS A 121 18.33 -1.16 -13.51
N PRO A 122 17.14 -0.70 -13.91
CA PRO A 122 15.90 -1.08 -13.25
C PRO A 122 15.64 -2.59 -13.39
N VAL A 123 15.20 -3.22 -12.31
CA VAL A 123 14.76 -4.62 -12.28
C VAL A 123 13.34 -4.66 -11.75
N VAL A 124 12.46 -5.32 -12.50
CA VAL A 124 11.11 -5.65 -12.04
C VAL A 124 11.17 -6.99 -11.31
N MET A 125 10.54 -7.05 -10.15
CA MET A 125 10.39 -8.25 -9.33
C MET A 125 8.91 -8.57 -9.19
N ALA A 126 8.52 -9.82 -9.42
CA ALA A 126 7.15 -10.30 -9.23
C ALA A 126 7.14 -11.60 -8.42
N SER A 127 6.13 -11.80 -7.59
CA SER A 127 5.93 -13.05 -6.87
C SER A 127 4.45 -13.35 -6.66
N THR A 128 4.11 -14.64 -6.60
CA THR A 128 2.79 -15.11 -6.18
C THR A 128 2.57 -14.98 -4.68
N GLU A 129 3.63 -14.75 -3.90
CA GLU A 129 3.57 -14.53 -2.46
C GLU A 129 3.31 -13.05 -2.16
N GLY A 130 2.08 -12.59 -2.44
CA GLY A 130 1.61 -11.27 -2.02
C GLY A 130 1.24 -11.23 -0.53
N GLY A 131 1.15 -10.03 0.04
CA GLY A 131 0.67 -9.83 1.41
C GLY A 131 1.69 -10.12 2.53
N VAL A 132 2.87 -10.61 2.18
CA VAL A 132 3.99 -10.92 3.10
C VAL A 132 5.20 -10.01 2.84
N GLU A 133 6.16 -9.98 3.77
CA GLU A 133 7.40 -9.22 3.56
C GLU A 133 8.25 -9.95 2.50
N ILE A 134 8.60 -9.24 1.43
CA ILE A 134 9.29 -9.85 0.28
C ILE A 134 10.70 -10.31 0.64
N GLU A 135 11.30 -9.71 1.66
CA GLU A 135 12.60 -10.07 2.20
C GLU A 135 12.59 -11.47 2.83
N GLU A 136 11.48 -11.86 3.47
CA GLU A 136 11.30 -13.22 4.01
C GLU A 136 11.20 -14.23 2.86
N VAL A 137 10.41 -13.93 1.83
CA VAL A 137 10.31 -14.77 0.62
C VAL A 137 11.65 -14.90 -0.08
N ALA A 138 12.44 -13.83 -0.16
CA ALA A 138 13.76 -13.87 -0.80
C ALA A 138 14.77 -14.74 -0.03
N ALA A 139 14.63 -14.85 1.29
CA ALA A 139 15.50 -15.67 2.14
C ALA A 139 15.10 -17.15 2.14
N GLU A 140 13.81 -17.44 2.21
CA GLU A 140 13.29 -18.81 2.37
C GLU A 140 12.92 -19.48 1.03
N HIS A 141 12.41 -18.70 0.08
CA HIS A 141 11.84 -19.17 -1.19
C HIS A 141 12.26 -18.27 -2.38
N PRO A 142 13.56 -18.07 -2.63
CA PRO A 142 14.05 -17.17 -3.69
C PRO A 142 13.54 -17.54 -5.09
N GLU A 143 13.23 -18.81 -5.33
CA GLU A 143 12.66 -19.32 -6.59
C GLU A 143 11.26 -18.78 -6.90
N LYS A 144 10.54 -18.30 -5.88
CA LYS A 144 9.21 -17.69 -6.04
C LYS A 144 9.26 -16.23 -6.48
N ILE A 145 10.46 -15.66 -6.61
CA ILE A 145 10.65 -14.27 -7.04
C ILE A 145 11.19 -14.26 -8.46
N LEU A 146 10.32 -13.91 -9.40
CA LEU A 146 10.70 -13.67 -10.79
C LEU A 146 11.33 -12.29 -10.91
N LYS A 147 12.38 -12.18 -11.74
CA LYS A 147 13.10 -10.92 -11.97
C LYS A 147 13.34 -10.70 -13.45
N GLU A 148 13.07 -9.49 -13.92
CA GLU A 148 13.38 -9.05 -15.29
C GLU A 148 14.14 -7.72 -15.27
N ALA A 149 15.34 -7.72 -15.85
CA ALA A 149 16.16 -6.53 -15.99
C ALA A 149 15.69 -5.68 -17.18
N ILE A 150 15.48 -4.39 -16.96
CA ILE A 150 15.06 -3.45 -17.98
C ILE A 150 16.30 -2.74 -18.52
N ASP A 151 16.57 -2.89 -19.82
CA ASP A 151 17.57 -2.06 -20.49
C ASP A 151 17.07 -0.61 -20.56
N PRO A 152 17.80 0.38 -19.98
CA PRO A 152 17.36 1.77 -19.95
C PRO A 152 17.19 2.43 -21.33
N ALA A 153 17.87 1.92 -22.36
CA ALA A 153 17.81 2.48 -23.70
C ALA A 153 16.51 2.12 -24.44
N VAL A 154 15.91 0.98 -24.10
CA VAL A 154 14.70 0.48 -24.78
C VAL A 154 13.46 0.45 -23.88
N GLY A 155 13.64 0.46 -22.56
CA GLY A 155 12.55 0.36 -21.59
C GLY A 155 11.95 -1.04 -21.49
N LEU A 156 10.91 -1.19 -20.64
CA LEU A 156 10.26 -2.47 -20.38
C LEU A 156 9.57 -2.99 -21.64
N GLN A 157 9.93 -4.19 -22.09
CA GLN A 157 9.36 -4.80 -23.28
C GLN A 157 8.17 -5.70 -22.95
N GLY A 158 7.23 -5.81 -23.88
CA GLY A 158 6.01 -6.61 -23.68
C GLY A 158 6.26 -8.10 -23.42
N PHE A 159 7.36 -8.68 -23.92
CA PHE A 159 7.70 -10.08 -23.62
C PHE A 159 8.18 -10.27 -22.17
N GLN A 160 8.82 -9.25 -21.58
CA GLN A 160 9.25 -9.28 -20.18
C GLN A 160 8.04 -9.22 -19.27
N ALA A 161 7.08 -8.34 -19.58
CA ALA A 161 5.81 -8.25 -18.87
C ALA A 161 5.05 -9.59 -18.91
N ARG A 162 4.97 -10.26 -20.07
CA ARG A 162 4.33 -11.59 -20.19
C ARG A 162 5.07 -12.69 -19.44
N LYS A 163 6.39 -12.59 -19.27
CA LYS A 163 7.18 -13.57 -18.52
C LYS A 163 6.96 -13.46 -17.00
N LEU A 164 6.59 -12.28 -16.52
CA LEU A 164 6.25 -12.02 -15.12
C LEU A 164 4.78 -12.28 -14.77
N ALA A 165 3.92 -12.44 -15.78
CA ALA A 165 2.45 -12.52 -15.64
C ALA A 165 1.93 -13.95 -15.39
#